data_AF-A0A7Y4QYV2-F1
#
_entry.id   AF-A0A7Y4QYV2-F1
#
_cell.length_a   1.000
_cell.length_b   1.000
_cell.length_c   1.000
_cell.angle_alpha   90.00
_cell.angle_beta   90.00
_cell.angle_gamma   90.00
#
_symmetry.space_group_name_H-M   'P 1'
#
loop_
_entity.id
_entity.type
_entity.pdbx_description
1 polymer ?
#
loop_
_entity_poly.entity_id
_entity_poly.type
_entity_poly.pdbx_seq_one_letter_code
_entity_poly.pdbx_strand_id
1 'polypeptide(L)'
;MKTFIFIIIIIILAFGAGYLFHKSEPNPTPQQLTLEQILSIKELHLVKHTYTDLFYLHRHNNPNKPIRAIVQIPVSITAYLNLKEIKLIHHHDSLKAIVLPHAQLNEPNYHIDQMIVRETRALQVHVGKDLYPLVGTYLKYRVAERIDTLRKAAISTQILAQAEKEGKEYIEKLLHTLHRQDILVTFEKSVTTKSDSEIVGIHRHQ
;
A
#
# COMPACT_ATOMS: atom_id res chain seq x y z
N MET A 1 30.10 -49.16 -22.48
CA MET A 1 30.56 -48.52 -21.22
C MET A 1 30.83 -47.02 -21.35
N LYS A 2 31.54 -46.53 -22.41
CA LYS A 2 31.87 -45.09 -22.54
C LYS A 2 30.66 -44.15 -22.65
N THR A 3 29.57 -44.57 -23.32
CA THR A 3 28.32 -43.80 -23.46
C THR A 3 27.53 -43.65 -22.15
N PHE A 4 27.58 -44.65 -21.27
CA PHE A 4 26.90 -44.60 -19.97
C PHE A 4 27.52 -43.57 -19.02
N ILE A 5 28.85 -43.38 -19.08
CA ILE A 5 29.57 -42.41 -18.26
C ILE A 5 29.16 -40.98 -18.63
N PHE A 6 28.99 -40.68 -19.92
CA PHE A 6 28.53 -39.37 -20.39
C PHE A 6 27.11 -39.05 -19.91
N ILE A 7 26.19 -40.03 -19.91
CA ILE A 7 24.82 -39.84 -19.43
C ILE A 7 24.82 -39.50 -17.93
N ILE A 8 25.64 -40.19 -17.13
CA ILE A 8 25.74 -39.93 -15.68
C ILE A 8 26.29 -38.52 -15.42
N ILE A 9 27.30 -38.07 -16.18
CA ILE A 9 27.86 -36.73 -16.05
C ILE A 9 26.81 -35.65 -16.36
N ILE A 10 25.99 -35.86 -17.40
CA ILE A 10 24.91 -34.93 -17.75
C ILE A 10 23.86 -34.86 -16.65
N ILE A 11 23.49 -35.99 -16.04
CA ILE A 11 22.54 -36.04 -14.92
C ILE A 11 23.09 -35.28 -13.70
N ILE A 12 24.37 -35.48 -13.36
CA ILE A 12 25.01 -34.78 -12.24
C ILE A 12 25.09 -33.26 -12.50
N LEU A 13 25.43 -32.86 -13.73
CA LEU A 13 25.47 -31.45 -14.12
C LEU A 13 24.08 -30.81 -14.08
N ALA A 14 23.04 -31.50 -14.59
CA ALA A 14 21.67 -31.04 -14.53
C ALA A 14 21.17 -30.90 -13.08
N PHE A 15 21.53 -31.85 -12.20
CA PHE A 15 21.17 -31.81 -10.79
C PHE A 15 21.89 -30.69 -10.04
N GLY A 16 23.18 -30.48 -10.33
CA GLY A 16 23.96 -29.38 -9.77
C GLY A 16 23.47 -28.00 -10.23
N ALA A 17 23.14 -27.87 -11.52
CA ALA A 17 22.55 -26.65 -12.07
C ALA A 17 21.17 -26.36 -11.46
N GLY A 18 20.31 -27.38 -11.34
CA GLY A 18 18.99 -27.24 -10.70
C GLY A 18 19.08 -26.85 -9.23
N TYR A 19 20.04 -27.41 -8.48
CA TYR A 19 20.27 -27.05 -7.08
C TYR A 19 20.77 -25.60 -6.92
N LEU A 20 21.67 -25.15 -7.81
CA LEU A 20 22.12 -23.76 -7.82
C LEU A 20 21.01 -22.79 -8.23
N PHE A 21 20.18 -23.14 -9.21
CA PHE A 21 19.04 -22.32 -9.64
C PHE A 21 18.00 -22.18 -8.52
N HIS A 22 17.66 -23.28 -7.84
CA HIS A 22 16.73 -23.25 -6.70
C HIS A 22 17.22 -22.40 -5.53
N LYS A 23 18.53 -22.30 -5.34
CA LYS A 23 19.13 -21.42 -4.32
C LYS A 23 19.15 -19.94 -4.74
N SER A 24 19.04 -19.67 -6.04
CA SER A 24 19.15 -18.34 -6.63
C SER A 24 17.79 -17.67 -6.83
N GLU A 25 16.72 -18.45 -7.00
CA GLU A 25 15.36 -17.92 -7.08
C GLU A 25 14.79 -17.69 -5.67
N PRO A 26 14.44 -16.44 -5.29
CA PRO A 26 13.70 -16.21 -4.07
C PRO A 26 12.34 -16.88 -4.21
N ASN A 27 12.04 -17.84 -3.32
CA ASN A 27 10.71 -18.44 -3.23
C ASN A 27 9.63 -17.35 -3.33
N PRO A 28 8.55 -17.57 -4.10
CA PRO A 28 7.47 -16.60 -4.21
C PRO A 28 7.01 -16.25 -2.80
N THR A 29 7.24 -15.00 -2.39
CA THR A 29 6.81 -14.55 -1.07
C THR A 29 5.29 -14.49 -1.12
N PRO A 30 4.59 -15.16 -0.18
CA PRO A 30 3.13 -15.08 -0.13
C PRO A 30 2.71 -13.61 -0.06
N GLN A 31 1.62 -13.26 -0.72
CA GLN A 31 1.12 -11.88 -0.78
C GLN A 31 0.94 -11.34 0.64
N GLN A 32 1.79 -10.38 1.01
CA GLN A 32 1.90 -9.91 2.40
C GLN A 32 0.80 -8.92 2.77
N LEU A 33 0.25 -8.20 1.80
CA LEU A 33 -0.77 -7.19 2.03
C LEU A 33 -2.03 -7.55 1.26
N THR A 34 -3.15 -7.65 1.97
CA THR A 34 -4.47 -7.93 1.39
C THR A 34 -5.45 -6.82 1.77
N LEU A 35 -6.11 -6.23 0.78
CA LEU A 35 -7.20 -5.27 1.02
C LEU A 35 -8.45 -6.06 1.41
N GLU A 36 -8.98 -5.80 2.60
CA GLU A 36 -10.15 -6.52 3.11
C GLU A 36 -11.42 -5.69 2.98
N GLN A 37 -11.33 -4.39 3.23
CA GLN A 37 -12.50 -3.54 3.28
C GLN A 37 -12.23 -2.14 2.76
N ILE A 38 -13.18 -1.63 1.98
CA ILE A 38 -13.29 -0.23 1.59
C ILE A 38 -14.52 0.33 2.29
N LEU A 39 -14.35 1.37 3.10
CA LEU A 39 -15.42 2.07 3.79
C LEU A 39 -15.45 3.51 3.30
N SER A 40 -16.56 3.89 2.69
CA SER A 40 -16.89 5.28 2.35
C SER A 40 -17.69 5.90 3.49
N ILE A 41 -17.16 6.95 4.10
CA ILE A 41 -17.88 7.74 5.11
C ILE A 41 -18.21 9.10 4.50
N LYS A 42 -19.42 9.19 3.96
CA LYS A 42 -19.87 10.35 3.18
C LYS A 42 -19.96 11.61 4.03
N GLU A 43 -20.41 11.51 5.28
CA GLU A 43 -20.53 12.66 6.18
C GLU A 43 -19.16 13.31 6.50
N LEU A 44 -18.09 12.52 6.47
CA LEU A 44 -16.73 12.96 6.76
C LEU A 44 -15.88 13.18 5.51
N HIS A 45 -16.45 12.97 4.31
CA HIS A 45 -15.75 13.11 3.03
C HIS A 45 -14.45 12.29 3.00
N LEU A 46 -14.56 11.07 3.56
CA LEU A 46 -13.44 10.22 3.90
C LEU A 46 -13.65 8.83 3.31
N VAL A 47 -12.60 8.31 2.68
CA VAL A 47 -12.52 6.92 2.22
C VAL A 47 -11.47 6.21 3.06
N LYS A 48 -11.85 5.11 3.70
CA LYS A 48 -10.98 4.28 4.52
C LYS A 48 -10.77 2.93 3.85
N HIS A 49 -9.53 2.59 3.57
CA HIS A 49 -9.14 1.23 3.21
C HIS A 49 -8.60 0.51 4.44
N THR A 50 -9.08 -0.70 4.68
CA THR A 50 -8.57 -1.59 5.72
C THR A 50 -7.90 -2.78 5.06
N TYR A 51 -6.65 -3.00 5.43
CA TYR A 51 -5.79 -4.07 4.96
C TYR A 51 -5.44 -5.00 6.11
N THR A 52 -5.12 -6.24 5.78
CA THR A 52 -4.37 -7.12 6.68
C THR A 52 -2.95 -7.25 6.12
N ASP A 53 -1.97 -6.89 6.95
CA ASP A 53 -0.55 -7.06 6.65
C ASP A 53 0.00 -8.29 7.39
N LEU A 54 0.71 -9.14 6.67
CA LEU A 54 1.23 -10.43 7.13
C LEU A 54 2.74 -10.35 7.30
N PHE A 55 3.18 -10.53 8.55
CA PHE A 55 4.59 -10.61 8.91
C PHE A 55 4.98 -12.06 9.21
N TYR A 56 6.05 -12.53 8.57
CA TYR A 56 6.57 -13.87 8.76
C TYR A 56 7.77 -13.83 9.71
N LEU A 57 7.58 -14.34 10.92
CA LEU A 57 8.66 -14.45 11.91
C LEU A 57 9.42 -15.75 11.69
N HIS A 58 10.65 -15.66 11.19
CA HIS A 58 11.51 -16.82 11.00
C HIS A 58 12.35 -17.13 12.25
N ARG A 59 12.81 -18.37 12.39
CA ARG A 59 13.70 -18.77 13.50
C ARG A 59 14.98 -17.92 13.49
N HIS A 60 15.31 -17.26 14.61
CA HIS A 60 16.43 -16.32 14.72
C HIS A 60 16.35 -15.13 13.73
N ASN A 61 15.15 -14.72 13.30
CA ASN A 61 14.92 -13.62 12.35
C ASN A 61 15.65 -13.78 11.00
N ASN A 62 15.98 -15.02 10.60
CA ASN A 62 16.66 -15.31 9.34
C ASN A 62 15.67 -15.86 8.30
N PRO A 63 15.45 -15.19 7.16
CA PRO A 63 14.46 -15.60 6.15
C PRO A 63 14.74 -17.00 5.54
N ASN A 64 15.99 -17.47 5.59
CA ASN A 64 16.37 -18.80 5.10
C ASN A 64 16.02 -19.93 6.07
N LYS A 65 15.51 -19.61 7.26
CA LYS A 65 15.11 -20.57 8.29
C LYS A 65 13.59 -20.75 8.28
N PRO A 66 13.06 -21.87 8.80
CA PRO A 66 11.62 -22.08 8.85
C PRO A 66 10.89 -20.98 9.61
N ILE A 67 9.69 -20.66 9.12
CA ILE A 67 8.74 -19.75 9.78
C ILE A 67 8.38 -20.35 11.13
N ARG A 68 8.47 -19.53 12.18
CA ARG A 68 8.09 -19.85 13.55
C ARG A 68 6.68 -19.36 13.87
N ALA A 69 6.33 -18.18 13.38
CA ALA A 69 5.01 -17.61 13.56
C ALA A 69 4.64 -16.70 12.39
N ILE A 70 3.35 -16.59 12.12
CA ILE A 70 2.75 -15.63 11.20
C ILE A 70 2.01 -14.61 12.05
N VAL A 71 2.34 -13.34 11.89
CA VAL A 71 1.69 -12.23 12.60
C VAL A 71 0.82 -11.48 11.60
N GLN A 72 -0.46 -11.40 11.89
CA GLN A 72 -1.43 -10.68 11.08
C GLN A 72 -1.75 -9.37 11.79
N ILE A 73 -1.58 -8.24 11.12
CA ILE A 73 -1.84 -6.91 11.70
C ILE A 73 -2.88 -6.20 10.84
N PRO A 74 -4.02 -5.79 11.43
CA PRO A 74 -4.96 -4.91 10.77
C PRO A 74 -4.35 -3.52 10.59
N VAL A 75 -4.37 -3.01 9.37
CA VAL A 75 -3.85 -1.69 9.03
C VAL A 75 -4.92 -0.90 8.31
N SER A 76 -5.15 0.33 8.75
CA SER A 76 -6.06 1.22 8.05
C SER A 76 -5.35 2.44 7.50
N ILE A 77 -5.73 2.83 6.29
CA ILE A 77 -5.30 4.08 5.68
C ILE A 77 -6.53 4.83 5.17
N THR A 78 -6.53 6.13 5.36
CA THR A 78 -7.69 6.98 5.00
C THR A 78 -7.26 8.06 4.03
N ALA A 79 -8.06 8.28 3.00
CA ALA A 79 -8.01 9.48 2.18
C ALA A 79 -9.15 10.42 2.57
N TYR A 80 -8.90 11.72 2.55
CA TYR A 80 -9.90 12.73 2.92
C TYR A 80 -9.71 14.01 2.09
N LEU A 81 -10.77 14.80 2.01
CA LEU A 81 -10.72 16.16 1.45
C LEU A 81 -10.69 17.18 2.59
N ASN A 82 -9.70 18.06 2.61
CA ASN A 82 -9.64 19.12 3.61
C ASN A 82 -10.59 20.26 3.27
N LEU A 83 -11.87 20.15 3.65
CA LEU A 83 -12.88 21.15 3.30
C LEU A 83 -12.57 22.58 3.80
N LYS A 84 -11.65 22.75 4.76
CA LYS A 84 -11.20 24.07 5.20
C LYS A 84 -10.43 24.84 4.12
N GLU A 85 -9.90 24.15 3.11
CA GLU A 85 -9.12 24.73 2.01
C GLU A 85 -9.96 25.00 0.76
N ILE A 86 -11.29 24.88 0.85
CA ILE A 86 -12.19 25.19 -0.26
C ILE A 86 -12.06 26.67 -0.65
N LYS A 87 -11.91 26.93 -1.96
CA LYS A 87 -11.92 28.29 -2.51
C LYS A 87 -13.28 28.57 -3.15
N LEU A 88 -13.85 29.71 -2.81
CA LEU A 88 -15.12 30.17 -3.35
C LEU A 88 -14.85 31.26 -4.40
N ILE A 89 -15.30 31.04 -5.63
CA ILE A 89 -15.17 32.02 -6.72
C ILE A 89 -16.48 32.78 -6.83
N HIS A 90 -16.44 34.05 -6.46
CA HIS A 90 -17.55 34.98 -6.57
C HIS A 90 -17.42 35.80 -7.85
N HIS A 91 -18.55 36.07 -8.48
CA HIS A 91 -18.66 37.06 -9.54
C HIS A 91 -19.72 38.08 -9.13
N HIS A 92 -19.28 39.29 -8.79
CA HIS A 92 -20.09 40.28 -8.07
C HIS A 92 -20.63 39.65 -6.76
N ASP A 93 -21.94 39.69 -6.53
CA ASP A 93 -22.58 39.14 -5.31
C ASP A 93 -23.03 37.68 -5.44
N SER A 94 -22.73 37.02 -6.57
CA SER A 94 -23.16 35.64 -6.83
C SER A 94 -21.97 34.68 -6.75
N LEU A 95 -22.10 33.65 -5.92
CA LEU A 95 -21.18 32.50 -5.92
C LEU A 95 -21.35 31.73 -7.23
N LYS A 96 -20.26 31.56 -7.99
CA LYS A 96 -20.26 30.89 -9.29
C LYS A 96 -19.55 29.54 -9.30
N ALA A 97 -18.50 29.40 -8.50
CA ALA A 97 -17.81 28.12 -8.41
C ALA A 97 -17.28 27.83 -7.00
N ILE A 98 -17.26 26.54 -6.68
CA ILE A 98 -16.61 25.97 -5.50
C ILE A 98 -15.44 25.15 -6.00
N VAL A 99 -14.23 25.54 -5.60
CA VAL A 99 -13.01 24.82 -5.92
C VAL A 99 -12.60 23.98 -4.73
N LEU A 100 -12.66 22.66 -4.91
CA LEU A 100 -12.28 21.67 -3.90
C LEU A 100 -10.77 21.43 -3.93
N PRO A 101 -10.13 21.25 -2.76
CA PRO A 101 -8.75 20.80 -2.71
C PRO A 101 -8.66 19.33 -3.17
N HIS A 102 -7.47 18.90 -3.54
CA HIS A 102 -7.21 17.49 -3.84
C HIS A 102 -7.26 16.63 -2.58
N ALA A 103 -7.62 15.36 -2.73
CA ALA A 103 -7.63 14.43 -1.60
C ALA A 103 -6.21 14.19 -1.09
N GLN A 104 -6.09 14.09 0.23
CA GLN A 104 -4.84 13.79 0.92
C GLN A 104 -4.93 12.45 1.63
N LEU A 105 -3.78 11.78 1.74
CA LEU A 105 -3.66 10.48 2.40
C LEU A 105 -3.11 10.67 3.81
N ASN A 106 -3.81 10.14 4.81
CA ASN A 106 -3.27 10.06 6.17
C ASN A 106 -2.18 8.99 6.27
N GLU A 107 -1.43 9.05 7.37
CA GLU A 107 -0.48 7.99 7.72
C GLU A 107 -1.22 6.67 7.97
N PRO A 108 -0.67 5.53 7.48
CA PRO A 108 -1.19 4.22 7.81
C PRO A 108 -1.19 3.98 9.32
N ASN A 109 -2.34 3.61 9.88
CA ASN A 109 -2.47 3.24 11.28
C ASN A 109 -2.42 1.72 11.43
N TYR A 110 -1.32 1.22 12.01
CA TYR A 110 -1.14 -0.20 12.34
C TYR A 110 -1.72 -0.49 13.73
N HIS A 111 -2.73 -1.34 13.81
CA HIS A 111 -3.35 -1.74 15.07
C HIS A 111 -2.55 -2.90 15.68
N ILE A 112 -1.36 -2.59 16.21
CA ILE A 112 -0.43 -3.58 16.78
C ILE A 112 -1.06 -4.28 17.99
N ASP A 113 -1.91 -3.58 18.74
CA ASP A 113 -2.72 -4.10 19.84
C ASP A 113 -3.74 -5.16 19.40
N GLN A 114 -4.17 -5.12 18.13
CA GLN A 114 -5.12 -6.05 17.52
C GLN A 114 -4.43 -7.14 16.69
N MET A 115 -3.11 -7.32 16.85
CA MET A 115 -2.37 -8.31 16.07
C MET A 115 -2.75 -9.75 16.46
N ILE A 116 -2.85 -10.62 15.45
CA ILE A 116 -3.08 -12.05 15.63
C ILE A 116 -1.76 -12.78 15.35
N VAL A 117 -1.20 -13.45 16.36
CA VAL A 117 0.01 -14.27 16.22
C VAL A 117 -0.40 -15.74 16.10
N ARG A 118 -0.07 -16.37 14.97
CA ARG A 118 -0.30 -17.79 14.71
C ARG A 118 1.04 -18.52 14.66
N GLU A 119 1.28 -19.41 15.61
CA GLU A 119 2.46 -20.29 15.58
C GLU A 119 2.29 -21.39 14.54
N THR A 120 3.36 -21.69 13.80
CA THR A 120 3.35 -22.69 12.71
C THR A 120 3.71 -24.11 13.16
N ARG A 121 4.04 -24.31 14.44
CA ARG A 121 4.42 -25.63 14.98
C ARG A 121 3.23 -26.30 15.65
N ALA A 122 2.89 -27.51 15.20
CA ALA A 122 1.87 -28.40 15.76
C ALA A 122 2.26 -29.03 17.12
N LEU A 123 3.51 -28.87 17.59
CA LEU A 123 3.96 -29.43 18.87
C LEU A 123 3.97 -28.36 19.97
N GLN A 124 2.88 -28.35 20.73
CA GLN A 124 2.72 -27.58 21.96
C GLN A 124 3.73 -28.06 23.02
N VAL A 125 4.92 -27.49 23.02
CA VAL A 125 5.73 -27.44 24.24
C VAL A 125 5.86 -25.97 24.60
N HIS A 126 4.97 -25.52 25.48
CA HIS A 126 5.02 -24.21 26.12
C HIS A 126 6.27 -24.13 27.02
N VAL A 127 7.46 -24.10 26.43
CA VAL A 127 8.68 -23.70 27.14
C VAL A 127 8.74 -22.17 27.11
N GLY A 128 7.94 -21.56 27.97
CA GLY A 128 8.12 -20.26 28.65
C GLY A 128 8.89 -19.12 27.99
N LYS A 129 8.87 -18.98 26.66
CA LYS A 129 9.37 -17.78 25.98
C LYS A 129 8.22 -17.14 25.26
N ASP A 130 7.59 -16.17 25.93
CA ASP A 130 6.59 -15.30 25.34
C ASP A 130 7.06 -14.83 23.96
N LEU A 131 6.30 -15.17 22.92
CA LEU A 131 6.59 -14.72 21.56
C LEU A 131 6.28 -13.23 21.38
N TYR A 132 5.40 -12.67 22.21
CA TYR A 132 4.95 -11.28 22.12
C TYR A 132 6.10 -10.25 22.20
N PRO A 133 7.05 -10.33 23.14
CA PRO A 133 8.23 -9.45 23.16
C PRO A 133 9.12 -9.56 21.90
N LEU A 134 9.30 -10.79 21.38
CA LEU A 134 10.09 -11.04 20.17
C LEU A 134 9.40 -10.46 18.93
N VAL A 135 8.08 -10.63 18.85
CA VAL A 135 7.24 -10.03 17.80
C VAL A 135 7.29 -8.51 17.89
N GLY A 136 7.14 -7.92 19.07
CA GLY A 136 7.19 -6.46 19.25
C GLY A 136 8.51 -5.84 18.76
N THR A 137 9.65 -6.48 19.08
CA THR A 137 10.96 -6.01 18.61
C THR A 137 11.09 -6.17 17.09
N TYR A 138 10.62 -7.29 16.53
CA TYR A 138 10.63 -7.53 15.09
C TYR A 138 9.76 -6.52 14.32
N LEU A 139 8.57 -6.22 14.82
CA LEU A 139 7.61 -5.32 14.16
C LEU A 139 8.09 -3.87 14.16
N LYS A 140 8.73 -3.39 15.25
CA LYS A 140 9.20 -2.00 15.34
C LYS A 140 10.06 -1.58 14.15
N TYR A 141 10.89 -2.47 13.63
CA TYR A 141 11.75 -2.18 12.47
C TYR A 141 11.05 -2.42 11.13
N ARG A 142 10.15 -3.41 11.07
CA ARG A 142 9.51 -3.81 9.80
C ARG A 142 8.29 -2.98 9.41
N VAL A 143 7.57 -2.44 10.40
CA VAL A 143 6.40 -1.58 10.15
C VAL A 143 6.82 -0.32 9.39
N ALA A 144 7.94 0.31 9.78
CA ALA A 144 8.45 1.51 9.13
C ALA A 144 8.74 1.27 7.63
N GLU A 145 9.34 0.13 7.27
CA GLU A 145 9.60 -0.26 5.88
C GLU A 145 8.31 -0.53 5.08
N ARG A 146 7.24 -0.97 5.75
CA ARG A 146 5.97 -1.35 5.12
C ARG A 146 5.02 -0.19 4.89
N ILE A 147 5.17 0.91 5.63
CA ILE A 147 4.34 2.13 5.48
C ILE A 147 4.33 2.60 4.03
N ASP A 148 5.50 2.74 3.39
CA ASP A 148 5.59 3.22 2.01
C ASP A 148 4.97 2.24 1.00
N THR A 149 5.13 0.95 1.24
CA THR A 149 4.54 -0.10 0.40
C THR A 149 3.01 -0.04 0.46
N LEU A 150 2.46 0.14 1.66
CA LEU A 150 1.02 0.26 1.87
C LEU A 150 0.46 1.55 1.26
N ARG A 151 1.17 2.69 1.38
CA ARG A 151 0.79 3.92 0.70
C ARG A 151 0.74 3.74 -0.81
N LYS A 152 1.77 3.12 -1.41
CA LYS A 152 1.79 2.82 -2.85
C LYS A 152 0.63 1.91 -3.25
N ALA A 153 0.33 0.87 -2.46
CA ALA A 153 -0.81 -0.03 -2.70
C ALA A 153 -2.17 0.69 -2.60
N ALA A 154 -2.33 1.59 -1.63
CA ALA A 154 -3.52 2.41 -1.48
C ALA A 154 -3.71 3.37 -2.66
N ILE A 155 -2.63 4.01 -3.11
CA ILE A 155 -2.63 4.88 -4.29
C ILE A 155 -2.95 4.09 -5.56
N SER A 156 -2.35 2.90 -5.74
CA SER A 156 -2.64 2.04 -6.90
C SER A 156 -4.08 1.52 -6.90
N THR A 157 -4.68 1.36 -5.73
CA THR A 157 -6.12 1.04 -5.57
C THR A 157 -7.01 2.27 -5.61
N GLN A 158 -6.48 3.42 -6.06
CA GLN A 158 -7.22 4.64 -6.38
C GLN A 158 -7.97 5.27 -5.19
N ILE A 159 -7.50 5.06 -3.94
CA ILE A 159 -8.15 5.62 -2.74
C ILE A 159 -8.35 7.14 -2.82
N LEU A 160 -7.40 7.87 -3.41
CA LEU A 160 -7.46 9.31 -3.57
C LEU A 160 -8.54 9.73 -4.56
N ALA A 161 -8.56 9.11 -5.74
CA ALA A 161 -9.56 9.40 -6.76
C ALA A 161 -10.98 9.05 -6.29
N GLN A 162 -11.11 7.98 -5.49
CA GLN A 162 -12.38 7.62 -4.86
C GLN A 162 -12.83 8.68 -3.87
N ALA A 163 -11.94 9.15 -2.97
CA ALA A 163 -12.26 10.21 -2.02
C ALA A 163 -12.66 11.53 -2.72
N GLU A 164 -11.96 11.91 -3.78
CA GLU A 164 -12.31 13.06 -4.62
C GLU A 164 -13.70 12.88 -5.24
N LYS A 165 -13.95 11.75 -5.89
CA LYS A 165 -15.23 11.48 -6.54
C LYS A 165 -16.39 11.55 -5.55
N GLU A 166 -16.28 10.88 -4.41
CA GLU A 166 -17.34 10.82 -3.40
C GLU A 166 -17.57 12.18 -2.74
N GLY A 167 -16.50 12.93 -2.43
CA GLY A 167 -16.62 14.25 -1.85
C GLY A 167 -17.21 15.29 -2.81
N LYS A 168 -16.84 15.22 -4.10
CA LYS A 168 -17.47 16.05 -5.13
C LYS A 168 -18.96 15.73 -5.26
N GLU A 169 -19.31 14.45 -5.35
CA GLU A 169 -20.71 14.01 -5.47
C GLU A 169 -21.55 14.46 -4.26
N TYR A 170 -20.99 14.42 -3.05
CA TYR A 170 -21.67 14.92 -1.86
C TYR A 170 -22.01 16.41 -1.95
N ILE A 171 -21.03 17.24 -2.34
CA ILE A 171 -21.22 18.69 -2.45
C ILE A 171 -22.21 19.03 -3.57
N GLU A 172 -22.13 18.34 -4.72
CA GLU A 172 -23.08 18.52 -5.81
C GLU A 172 -24.51 18.17 -5.39
N LYS A 173 -24.71 17.08 -4.61
CA LYS A 173 -26.02 16.73 -4.05
C LYS A 173 -26.54 17.76 -3.05
N LEU A 174 -25.66 18.33 -2.23
CA LEU A 174 -26.02 19.40 -1.30
C LEU A 174 -26.51 20.63 -2.06
N LEU A 175 -25.76 21.06 -3.08
CA LEU A 175 -26.13 22.18 -3.95
C LEU A 175 -27.45 21.92 -4.69
N HIS A 176 -27.65 20.70 -5.18
CA HIS A 176 -28.90 20.30 -5.82
C HIS A 176 -30.09 20.42 -4.86
N THR A 177 -29.94 19.97 -3.61
CA THR A 177 -30.98 20.07 -2.56
C THR A 177 -31.32 21.53 -2.25
N LEU A 178 -30.32 22.41 -2.31
CA LEU A 178 -30.48 23.86 -2.12
C LEU A 178 -30.95 24.60 -3.39
N HIS A 179 -31.27 23.88 -4.47
CA HIS A 179 -31.64 24.44 -5.77
C HIS A 179 -30.57 25.39 -6.38
N ARG A 180 -29.30 25.17 -6.03
CA ARG A 180 -28.13 25.95 -6.52
C ARG A 180 -27.30 25.15 -7.52
N GLN A 181 -27.97 24.70 -8.59
CA GLN A 181 -27.35 23.97 -9.70
C GLN A 181 -26.50 24.89 -10.61
N ASP A 182 -26.58 26.21 -10.39
CA ASP A 182 -25.84 27.24 -11.10
C ASP A 182 -24.35 27.32 -10.68
N ILE A 183 -23.99 26.66 -9.58
CA ILE A 183 -22.65 26.70 -8.99
C ILE A 183 -21.82 25.51 -9.50
N LEU A 184 -20.70 25.82 -10.17
CA LEU A 184 -19.77 24.81 -10.69
C LEU A 184 -18.89 24.24 -9.57
N VAL A 185 -18.77 22.91 -9.47
CA VAL A 185 -17.84 22.24 -8.53
C VAL A 185 -16.66 21.65 -9.29
N THR A 186 -15.47 22.15 -9.02
CA THR A 186 -14.21 21.73 -9.67
C THR A 186 -13.12 21.45 -8.64
N PHE A 187 -12.13 20.64 -9.00
CA PHE A 187 -10.91 20.51 -8.20
C PHE A 187 -9.91 21.61 -8.55
N GLU A 188 -9.03 21.96 -7.61
CA GLU A 188 -7.89 22.83 -7.88
C GLU A 188 -7.07 22.27 -9.05
N LYS A 189 -6.56 23.14 -9.92
CA LYS A 189 -5.68 22.69 -11.00
C LYS A 189 -4.33 22.35 -10.39
N SER A 190 -3.90 21.09 -10.51
CA SER A 190 -2.56 20.70 -10.10
C SER A 190 -1.54 21.55 -10.86
N VAL A 191 -0.71 22.29 -10.13
CA VAL A 191 0.44 22.98 -10.69
C VAL A 191 1.40 21.88 -11.14
N THR A 192 1.31 21.52 -12.42
CA THR A 192 2.26 20.61 -13.04
C THR A 192 3.55 21.40 -13.21
N THR A 193 4.47 21.26 -12.26
CA THR A 193 5.86 21.67 -12.42
C THR A 193 6.41 20.90 -13.60
N LYS A 194 6.43 21.54 -14.78
CA LYS A 194 7.27 21.12 -15.90
C LYS A 194 8.72 21.25 -15.43
N SER A 195 9.31 20.16 -14.96
CA SER A 195 10.76 20.01 -14.81
C SER A 195 11.15 18.72 -15.50
N ASP A 196 12.19 18.84 -16.34
CA ASP A 196 13.00 17.75 -16.88
C ASP A 196 12.51 17.09 -18.17
N SER A 197 12.33 17.88 -19.24
CA SER A 197 12.47 17.37 -20.61
C SER A 197 12.83 18.45 -21.65
N GLU A 198 13.65 19.45 -21.29
CA GLU A 198 14.18 20.45 -22.24
C GLU A 198 15.71 20.65 -22.13
N ILE A 199 16.44 19.59 -21.77
CA ILE A 199 17.91 19.56 -21.87
C ILE A 199 18.36 18.29 -22.61
N VAL A 200 17.88 18.06 -23.83
CA VAL A 200 18.63 17.39 -24.91
C VAL A 200 18.00 17.82 -26.23
N GLY A 201 18.54 18.85 -26.85
CA GLY A 201 17.98 19.44 -28.06
C GLY A 201 18.96 20.33 -28.81
N ILE A 202 19.98 19.72 -29.40
CA ILE A 202 20.57 20.11 -30.69
C ILE A 202 21.18 21.54 -30.76
N HIS A 203 22.48 21.62 -30.51
CA HIS A 203 23.36 22.46 -31.35
C HIS A 203 24.66 21.70 -31.66
N ARG A 204 24.58 20.86 -32.70
CA ARG A 204 25.73 20.45 -33.51
C ARG A 204 25.37 20.76 -34.95
N HIS A 205 25.92 21.85 -35.47
CA HIS A 205 26.32 21.98 -36.87
C HIS A 205 27.50 22.98 -36.91
N GLN A 206 28.70 22.41 -37.01
CA GLN A 206 29.72 22.93 -37.90
C GLN A 206 29.39 22.43 -39.31
#